data_AF-A0A218UHC2-F1
#
_entry.id   AF-A0A218UHC2-F1
#
_cell.length_a   1.000
_cell.length_b   1.000
_cell.length_c   1.000
_cell.angle_alpha   90.00
_cell.angle_beta   90.00
_cell.angle_gamma   90.00
#
_symmetry.space_group_name_H-M   'P 1'
#
loop_
_entity.id
_entity.type
_entity.pdbx_description
1 polymer ?
#
loop_
_entity_poly.entity_id
_entity_poly.type
_entity_poly.pdbx_seq_one_letter_code
_entity_poly.pdbx_strand_id
1 'polypeptide(L)'
;MYSRTVAVIGGFLILASGAGELYRQRPRSRSLQATGQVLLGIYLICQAYSLQHSPEDRLAYLERLLGGEVALQLLFLLYGLLALAFLSGCYVRAAAQVLAVLLPPAILLVDGNLAYWHALRRVEFWNQMKLIGHNVGIFGAAVIL
;
A
#
# COMPACT_ATOMS: atom_id res chain seq x y z
N MET A 1 -3.26 0.64 11.23
CA MET A 1 -2.08 -0.14 11.68
C MET A 1 -2.15 -1.60 11.28
N TYR A 2 -3.20 -2.35 11.67
CA TYR A 2 -3.32 -3.78 11.34
C TYR A 2 -3.36 -4.08 9.82
N SER A 3 -4.00 -3.21 9.03
CA SER A 3 -4.04 -3.33 7.56
C SER A 3 -2.65 -3.36 6.91
N ARG A 4 -1.71 -2.51 7.37
CA ARG A 4 -0.32 -2.47 6.86
C ARG A 4 0.48 -3.72 7.21
N THR A 5 0.25 -4.30 8.40
CA THR A 5 0.87 -5.57 8.78
C THR A 5 0.41 -6.72 7.87
N VAL A 6 -0.88 -6.78 7.56
CA VAL A 6 -1.45 -7.77 6.63
C VAL A 6 -0.83 -7.64 5.24
N ALA A 7 -0.64 -6.41 4.76
CA ALA A 7 0.01 -6.15 3.49
C ALA A 7 1.48 -6.60 3.45
N VAL A 8 2.22 -6.38 4.54
CA VAL A 8 3.61 -6.84 4.68
C VAL A 8 3.70 -8.37 4.67
N ILE A 9 2.79 -9.06 5.38
CA ILE A 9 2.70 -10.53 5.33
C ILE A 9 2.39 -11.00 3.89
N GLY A 10 1.47 -10.33 3.20
CA GLY A 10 1.18 -10.57 1.79
C GLY A 10 2.40 -10.38 0.88
N GLY A 11 3.19 -9.33 1.12
CA GLY A 11 4.43 -9.07 0.41
C GLY A 11 5.50 -10.14 0.64
N PHE A 12 5.65 -10.64 1.87
CA PHE A 12 6.55 -11.75 2.17
C PHE A 12 6.10 -13.06 1.53
N LEU A 13 4.79 -13.33 1.42
CA LEU A 13 4.26 -14.50 0.71
C LEU A 13 4.57 -14.44 -0.79
N ILE A 14 4.49 -13.26 -1.40
CA ILE A 14 4.88 -13.01 -2.79
C ILE A 14 6.37 -13.27 -2.99
N LEU A 15 7.22 -12.73 -2.10
CA LEU A 15 8.66 -12.99 -2.10
C LEU A 15 8.97 -14.49 -1.97
N ALA A 16 8.37 -15.15 -0.98
CA ALA A 16 8.55 -16.59 -0.73
C ALA A 16 8.08 -17.46 -1.90
N SER A 17 7.10 -16.98 -2.70
CA SER A 17 6.65 -17.67 -3.91
C SER A 17 7.70 -17.72 -5.03
N GLY A 18 8.78 -16.92 -4.94
CA GLY A 18 9.80 -16.80 -5.97
C GLY A 18 9.38 -15.92 -7.15
N ALA A 19 8.47 -14.96 -6.91
CA ALA A 19 8.14 -13.94 -7.90
C ALA A 19 9.38 -13.07 -8.18
N GLY A 20 9.72 -12.85 -9.46
CA GLY A 20 10.82 -11.98 -9.88
C GLY A 20 12.21 -12.62 -9.99
N GLU A 21 12.42 -13.85 -9.52
CA GLU A 21 13.72 -14.54 -9.67
C GLU A 21 13.89 -15.16 -11.06
N LEU A 22 14.75 -14.55 -11.89
CA LEU A 22 15.07 -15.04 -13.24
C LEU A 22 15.89 -16.35 -13.25
N TYR A 23 16.60 -16.64 -12.15
CA TYR A 23 17.58 -17.74 -12.05
C TYR A 23 17.09 -18.95 -11.21
N ARG A 24 15.83 -18.99 -10.79
CA ARG A 24 15.33 -20.03 -9.87
C ARG A 24 15.02 -21.34 -10.61
N GLN A 25 15.57 -22.45 -10.13
CA GLN A 25 15.36 -23.80 -10.69
C GLN A 25 14.10 -24.52 -10.15
N ARG A 26 13.43 -24.01 -9.10
CA ARG A 26 12.22 -24.62 -8.53
C ARG A 26 10.92 -24.04 -9.13
N PRO A 27 9.88 -24.85 -9.35
CA PRO A 27 8.59 -24.38 -9.84
C PRO A 27 7.94 -23.41 -8.85
N ARG A 28 7.35 -22.34 -9.39
CA ARG A 28 6.70 -21.25 -8.65
C ARG A 28 5.48 -21.76 -7.90
N SER A 29 5.35 -21.44 -6.61
CA SER A 29 4.16 -21.79 -5.82
C SER A 29 3.03 -20.80 -6.10
N ARG A 30 2.19 -21.13 -7.10
CA ARG A 30 1.04 -20.30 -7.52
C ARG A 30 0.07 -20.00 -6.37
N SER A 31 -0.09 -20.93 -5.42
CA SER A 31 -0.94 -20.75 -4.25
C SER A 31 -0.44 -19.65 -3.31
N LEU A 32 0.86 -19.63 -2.98
CA LEU A 32 1.44 -18.58 -2.12
C LEU A 32 1.35 -17.20 -2.76
N GLN A 33 1.61 -17.13 -4.07
CA GLN A 33 1.51 -15.87 -4.80
C GLN A 33 0.07 -15.35 -4.81
N ALA A 34 -0.91 -16.22 -5.09
CA ALA A 34 -2.33 -15.84 -5.09
C ALA A 34 -2.78 -15.37 -3.71
N THR A 35 -2.38 -16.07 -2.64
CA THR A 35 -2.68 -15.64 -1.26
C THR A 35 -2.07 -14.27 -0.96
N GLY A 36 -0.81 -14.03 -1.35
CA GLY A 36 -0.16 -12.73 -1.14
C GLY A 36 -0.82 -11.58 -1.92
N GLN A 37 -1.29 -11.85 -3.14
CA GLN A 37 -2.05 -10.89 -3.94
C GLN A 37 -3.40 -10.54 -3.29
N VAL A 38 -4.12 -11.54 -2.77
CA VAL A 38 -5.37 -11.30 -2.05
C VAL A 38 -5.15 -10.46 -0.80
N LEU A 39 -4.10 -10.71 -0.02
CA LEU A 39 -3.77 -9.90 1.16
C LEU A 39 -3.43 -8.45 0.80
N LEU A 40 -2.72 -8.22 -0.31
CA LEU A 40 -2.49 -6.88 -0.85
C LEU A 40 -3.80 -6.20 -1.30
N GLY A 41 -4.70 -6.95 -1.93
CA GLY A 41 -6.02 -6.46 -2.32
C GLY A 41 -6.86 -6.02 -1.11
N ILE A 42 -6.91 -6.84 -0.05
CA ILE A 42 -7.59 -6.50 1.21
C ILE A 42 -7.00 -5.23 1.82
N TYR A 43 -5.67 -5.10 1.82
CA TYR A 43 -5.01 -3.88 2.30
C TYR A 43 -5.46 -2.63 1.53
N LEU A 44 -5.56 -2.70 0.20
CA LEU A 44 -5.99 -1.56 -0.63
C LEU A 44 -7.45 -1.17 -0.36
N ILE A 45 -8.33 -2.15 -0.12
CA ILE A 45 -9.72 -1.88 0.32
C ILE A 45 -9.72 -1.17 1.66
N CYS A 46 -8.93 -1.65 2.63
CA CYS A 46 -8.81 -0.98 3.92
C CYS A 46 -8.29 0.45 3.78
N GLN A 47 -7.32 0.71 2.89
CA GLN A 47 -6.85 2.07 2.66
C GLN A 47 -7.92 2.97 2.03
N ALA A 48 -8.63 2.47 1.02
CA ALA A 48 -9.73 3.18 0.39
C ALA A 48 -10.83 3.54 1.40
N TYR A 49 -11.15 2.60 2.31
CA TYR A 49 -12.11 2.84 3.39
C TYR A 49 -11.61 3.90 4.38
N SER A 50 -10.35 3.80 4.83
CA SER A 50 -9.74 4.78 5.73
C SER A 50 -9.78 6.20 5.14
N LEU A 51 -9.54 6.35 3.84
CA LEU A 51 -9.61 7.64 3.14
C LEU A 51 -10.98 8.32 3.22
N GLN A 52 -12.08 7.56 3.22
CA GLN A 52 -13.43 8.14 3.31
C GLN A 52 -13.90 8.33 4.75
N HIS A 53 -13.57 7.41 5.65
CA HIS A 53 -14.18 7.35 6.98
C HIS A 53 -13.33 8.00 8.07
N SER A 54 -12.02 8.12 7.89
CA SER A 54 -11.11 8.77 8.84
C SER A 54 -10.97 10.26 8.49
N PRO A 55 -11.57 11.18 9.27
CA PRO A 55 -11.42 12.61 9.00
C PRO A 55 -9.96 13.07 9.14
N GLU A 56 -9.17 12.36 9.93
CA GLU A 56 -7.76 12.67 10.23
C GLU A 56 -6.85 12.41 9.03
N ASP A 57 -7.06 11.26 8.37
CA ASP A 57 -6.36 10.92 7.15
C ASP A 57 -6.82 11.84 6.02
N ARG A 58 -8.12 12.11 5.93
CA ARG A 58 -8.69 13.01 4.93
C ARG A 58 -8.05 14.41 4.98
N LEU A 59 -7.85 14.96 6.17
CA LEU A 59 -7.19 16.27 6.36
C LEU A 59 -5.71 16.25 5.95
N ALA A 60 -4.96 15.20 6.31
CA ALA A 60 -3.56 15.06 5.91
C ALA A 60 -3.38 14.98 4.38
N TYR A 61 -4.32 14.33 3.69
CA TYR A 61 -4.34 14.31 2.22
C TYR A 61 -4.79 15.65 1.62
N LEU A 62 -5.81 16.31 2.18
CA LEU A 62 -6.33 17.59 1.68
C LEU A 62 -5.37 18.76 1.85
N GLU A 63 -4.60 18.79 2.93
CA GLU A 63 -3.63 19.88 3.19
C GLU A 63 -2.48 19.89 2.18
N ARG A 64 -2.24 18.76 1.48
CA ARG A 64 -1.06 18.59 0.63
C ARG A 64 -1.32 18.17 -0.81
N LEU A 65 -2.49 17.59 -1.15
CA LEU A 65 -2.90 17.44 -2.54
C LEU A 65 -3.45 18.75 -3.09
N LEU A 66 -2.77 19.30 -4.10
CA LEU A 66 -3.16 20.47 -4.91
C LEU A 66 -4.40 20.23 -5.81
N GLY A 67 -5.39 19.48 -5.31
CA GLY A 67 -6.64 19.17 -6.01
C GLY A 67 -7.84 18.94 -5.09
N GLY A 68 -7.71 19.22 -3.79
CA GLY A 68 -8.81 19.19 -2.82
C GLY A 68 -9.57 17.86 -2.79
N GLU A 69 -10.89 17.92 -2.68
CA GLU A 69 -11.75 16.74 -2.58
C GLU A 69 -11.74 15.87 -3.84
N VAL A 70 -11.55 16.47 -5.03
CA VAL A 70 -11.53 15.76 -6.32
C VAL A 70 -10.34 14.81 -6.39
N ALA A 71 -9.17 15.26 -5.96
CA ALA A 71 -7.98 14.41 -5.96
C ALA A 71 -8.11 13.25 -4.96
N LEU A 72 -8.84 13.45 -3.86
CA LEU A 72 -9.11 12.40 -2.87
C LEU A 72 -10.10 11.36 -3.41
N GLN A 73 -11.14 11.79 -4.13
CA GLN A 73 -12.07 10.89 -4.83
C GLN A 73 -11.37 10.07 -5.92
N LEU A 74 -10.47 10.69 -6.69
CA LEU A 74 -9.64 9.98 -7.67
C LEU A 74 -8.74 8.94 -7.00
N LEU A 75 -8.12 9.27 -5.87
CA LEU A 75 -7.29 8.35 -5.11
C LEU A 75 -8.10 7.16 -4.57
N PHE A 76 -9.32 7.41 -4.09
CA PHE A 76 -10.25 6.36 -3.66
C PHE A 76 -10.60 5.41 -4.81
N LEU A 77 -10.99 5.95 -5.96
CA LEU A 77 -11.29 5.16 -7.15
C LEU A 77 -10.09 4.36 -7.61
N LEU A 78 -8.90 4.96 -7.58
CA LEU A 78 -7.65 4.30 -7.94
C LEU A 78 -7.38 3.12 -7.00
N TYR A 79 -7.41 3.31 -5.68
CA TYR A 79 -7.21 2.21 -4.73
C TYR A 79 -8.27 1.10 -4.87
N GLY A 80 -9.53 1.46 -5.13
CA GLY A 80 -10.59 0.47 -5.40
C GLY A 80 -10.31 -0.34 -6.67
N LEU A 81 -9.86 0.30 -7.74
CA LEU A 81 -9.54 -0.38 -9.00
C LEU A 81 -8.32 -1.29 -8.85
N LEU A 82 -7.27 -0.83 -8.15
CA LEU A 82 -6.13 -1.70 -7.84
C LEU A 82 -6.55 -2.90 -6.97
N ALA A 83 -7.39 -2.69 -5.95
CA ALA A 83 -7.88 -3.77 -5.11
C ALA A 83 -8.60 -4.84 -5.94
N LEU A 84 -9.48 -4.43 -6.85
CA LEU A 84 -10.18 -5.34 -7.76
C LEU A 84 -9.20 -6.08 -8.68
N ALA A 85 -8.16 -5.42 -9.19
CA ALA A 85 -7.13 -6.06 -10.01
C ALA A 85 -6.35 -7.14 -9.23
N PHE A 86 -5.97 -6.85 -7.98
CA PHE A 86 -5.27 -7.81 -7.12
C PHE A 86 -6.17 -8.99 -6.68
N LEU A 87 -7.46 -8.76 -6.43
CA LEU A 87 -8.41 -9.80 -6.04
C LEU A 87 -8.84 -10.69 -7.21
N SER A 88 -9.03 -10.10 -8.39
CA SER A 88 -9.40 -10.84 -9.60
C SER A 88 -8.22 -11.57 -10.25
N GLY A 89 -6.99 -11.16 -9.93
CA GLY A 89 -5.79 -11.66 -10.60
C GLY A 89 -5.61 -11.11 -12.03
N CYS A 90 -6.44 -10.16 -12.45
CA CYS A 90 -6.35 -9.51 -13.76
C CYS A 90 -5.28 -8.41 -13.74
N TYR A 91 -4.38 -8.42 -14.73
CA TYR A 91 -3.34 -7.39 -14.93
C TYR A 91 -2.47 -7.09 -13.69
N VAL A 92 -2.17 -8.10 -12.87
CA VAL A 92 -1.49 -7.87 -11.58
C VAL A 92 -0.14 -7.18 -11.70
N ARG A 93 0.63 -7.45 -12.76
CA ARG A 93 1.90 -6.75 -13.04
C ARG A 93 1.70 -5.25 -13.24
N ALA A 94 0.71 -4.86 -14.03
CA ALA A 94 0.40 -3.45 -14.27
C ALA A 94 -0.11 -2.79 -12.98
N ALA A 95 -0.99 -3.47 -12.23
CA ALA A 95 -1.46 -2.98 -10.94
C ALA A 95 -0.32 -2.80 -9.92
N ALA A 96 0.65 -3.71 -9.90
CA ALA A 96 1.84 -3.64 -9.05
C ALA A 96 2.76 -2.48 -9.43
N GLN A 97 2.98 -2.25 -10.74
CA GLN A 97 3.72 -1.08 -11.23
C GLN A 97 3.04 0.23 -10.84
N VAL A 98 1.71 0.34 -11.00
CA VAL A 98 0.95 1.52 -10.58
C VAL A 98 1.06 1.72 -9.06
N LEU A 99 0.95 0.64 -8.28
CA LEU A 99 1.12 0.70 -6.82
C LEU A 99 2.54 1.13 -6.42
N ALA A 100 3.57 0.65 -7.12
CA ALA A 100 4.96 1.01 -6.90
C ALA A 100 5.23 2.50 -7.21
N VAL A 101 4.55 3.08 -8.20
CA VAL A 101 4.66 4.53 -8.48
C VAL A 101 3.87 5.37 -7.45
N LEU A 102 2.76 4.85 -6.94
CA LEU A 102 1.87 5.56 -6.02
C LEU A 102 2.36 5.55 -4.56
N LEU A 103 3.04 4.49 -4.12
CA LEU A 103 3.51 4.33 -2.74
C LEU A 103 4.55 5.39 -2.32
N PRO A 104 5.62 5.69 -3.09
CA PRO A 104 6.61 6.68 -2.71
C PRO A 104 6.06 8.08 -2.42
N PRO A 105 5.21 8.69 -3.28
CA PRO A 105 4.60 9.97 -2.96
C PRO A 105 3.65 9.89 -1.75
N ALA A 106 2.92 8.78 -1.57
CA ALA A 106 2.09 8.60 -0.38
C ALA A 106 2.94 8.54 0.91
N ILE A 107 4.05 7.80 0.90
CA ILE A 107 4.98 7.70 2.03
C ILE A 107 5.60 9.07 2.35
N LEU A 108 6.09 9.79 1.34
CA LEU A 108 6.78 11.06 1.52
C LEU A 108 5.85 12.20 1.94
N LEU A 109 4.66 12.27 1.35
CA LEU A 109 3.73 13.38 1.59
C LEU A 109 2.89 13.18 2.85
N VAL A 110 2.54 11.93 3.19
CA VAL A 110 1.61 11.62 4.28
C VAL A 110 2.34 11.11 5.52
N ASP A 111 3.09 10.01 5.42
CA ASP A 111 3.79 9.42 6.57
C ASP A 111 5.07 10.20 6.94
N GLY A 112 5.74 10.82 5.96
CA GLY A 112 6.96 11.61 6.14
C GLY A 112 6.74 12.95 6.86
N ASN A 113 5.48 13.38 7.04
CA ASN A 113 5.16 14.63 7.73
C ASN A 113 5.16 14.45 9.25
N LEU A 114 6.35 14.21 9.80
CA LEU A 114 6.56 14.05 11.24
C LEU A 114 6.10 15.29 12.02
N ALA A 115 6.21 16.49 11.44
CA ALA A 115 5.77 17.73 12.09
C ALA A 115 4.25 17.75 12.32
N TYR A 116 3.43 17.38 11.32
CA TYR A 116 1.98 17.29 11.47
C TYR A 116 1.56 16.24 12.51
N TRP A 117 2.11 15.02 12.41
CA TRP A 117 1.74 13.93 13.31
C TRP A 117 2.22 14.13 14.75
N HIS A 118 3.38 14.77 14.93
CA HIS A 118 3.96 14.98 16.24
C HIS A 118 3.45 16.26 16.93
N ALA A 119 3.20 17.34 16.17
CA ALA A 119 2.70 18.60 16.73
C ALA A 119 1.20 18.58 17.01
N LEU A 120 0.39 18.01 16.10
CA LEU A 120 -1.07 18.05 16.21
C LEU A 120 -1.65 16.91 17.07
N ARG A 121 -0.99 15.74 17.06
CA ARG A 121 -1.58 14.48 17.57
C ARG A 121 -0.73 13.76 18.61
N ARG A 122 0.47 14.25 18.93
CA ARG A 122 1.44 13.61 19.83
C ARG A 122 1.67 12.13 19.51
N VAL A 123 1.63 11.77 18.22
CA VAL A 123 1.92 10.38 17.83
C VAL A 123 3.38 10.09 18.11
N GLU A 124 3.66 8.97 18.78
CA GLU A 124 5.02 8.56 19.07
C GLU A 124 5.83 8.38 17.78
N PHE A 125 7.02 8.97 17.75
CA PHE A 125 7.96 8.91 16.63
C PHE A 125 8.20 7.47 16.14
N TRP A 126 8.38 6.53 17.08
CA TRP A 126 8.62 5.13 16.78
C TRP A 126 7.47 4.46 16.04
N ASN A 127 6.24 4.90 16.32
CA ASN A 127 5.07 4.38 15.64
C ASN A 127 5.02 4.84 14.18
N GLN A 128 5.42 6.09 13.92
CA GLN A 128 5.58 6.62 12.55
C GLN A 128 6.71 5.91 11.80
N MET A 129 7.86 5.67 12.44
CA MET A 129 8.93 4.89 11.79
C MET A 129 8.50 3.47 11.48
N LYS A 130 7.74 2.83 12.36
CA LYS A 130 7.19 1.49 12.11
C LYS A 130 6.22 1.49 10.92
N LEU A 131 5.37 2.51 10.81
CA LEU A 131 4.44 2.70 9.71
C LEU A 131 5.13 2.91 8.36
N ILE A 132 6.20 3.71 8.33
CA ILE A 132 7.06 3.92 7.16
C ILE A 132 7.74 2.60 6.77
N GLY A 133 8.32 1.89 7.75
CA GLY A 133 8.98 0.60 7.51
C GLY A 133 8.04 -0.44 6.88
N HIS A 134 6.79 -0.52 7.33
CA HIS A 134 5.79 -1.38 6.69
C HIS A 134 5.51 -0.97 5.24
N ASN A 135 5.38 0.32 4.95
CA ASN A 135 5.13 0.80 3.58
C ASN A 135 6.32 0.55 2.65
N VAL A 136 7.56 0.65 3.15
CA VAL A 136 8.76 0.25 2.40
C VAL A 136 8.73 -1.25 2.08
N GLY A 137 8.29 -2.10 3.03
CA GLY A 137 8.10 -3.53 2.79
C GLY A 137 7.06 -3.84 1.70
N ILE A 138 5.93 -3.13 1.71
CA ILE A 138 4.88 -3.25 0.68
C ILE A 138 5.40 -2.78 -0.68
N PHE A 139 6.16 -1.68 -0.71
CA PHE A 139 6.79 -1.17 -1.92
C PHE A 139 7.76 -2.19 -2.52
N GLY A 140 8.62 -2.80 -1.70
CA GLY A 140 9.53 -3.86 -2.15
C GLY A 140 8.79 -5.04 -2.77
N ALA A 141 7.67 -5.47 -2.19
CA ALA A 141 6.84 -6.52 -2.75
C ALA A 141 6.16 -6.12 -4.07
N ALA A 142 5.73 -4.86 -4.20
CA ALA A 142 5.13 -4.33 -5.43
C ALA A 142 6.13 -4.23 -6.59
N VAL A 143 7.39 -3.88 -6.32
CA VAL A 143 8.44 -3.80 -7.34
C VAL A 143 8.81 -5.17 -7.92
N ILE A 144 8.68 -6.22 -7.12
CA ILE A 144 9.10 -7.58 -7.49
C ILE A 144 8.05 -8.32 -8.34
N LEU A 145 6.78 -7.89 -8.30
CA LEU A 145 5.63 -8.59 -8.87
C LEU A 145 5.34 -8.18 -10.32
#